data_AF-A0A561VL68-F1
#
_entry.id   AF-A0A561VL68-F1
#
_cell.length_a   1.000
_cell.length_b   1.000
_cell.length_c   1.000
_cell.angle_alpha   90.00
_cell.angle_beta   90.00
_cell.angle_gamma   90.00
#
_symmetry.space_group_name_H-M   'P 1'
#
loop_
_entity.id
_entity.type
_entity.pdbx_description
1 polymer ?
#
loop_
_entity_poly.entity_id
_entity_poly.type
_entity_poly.pdbx_seq_one_letter_code
_entity_poly.pdbx_strand_id
1 'polypeptide(L)'
;MQNVAPRLAIDYGTACARAVLAWPDRRWHALSLDGTPEPSSAVHVGADGAITAGARAWRLAADDPAGFVAAPLGAGTGTIRVNGRTVEVADLVAATLRRIADEAIRIAGMLPADIRMSVPAGWDPARRAWLRRAARHAGLGRPRLVEAPVAALRATSAPLPAGSPFSGTTVADRLVLVCDVGATTEVSVLRCGPDGAEVLATATGADAGGHAVDERLVAMLLDSPAAGARFADPPTSGAGEVLRSASPETAAVLRTGKEAVSVQPAVTVPLPAPGVAVVLSATLVERAAEPVLRRVTALASDALQAAGLVAADLDAVRVVGAAAAMPAVPRALERHLGRPARVAQMPGAAVVLGVAEAEGPAAPDTEPAPEVPRLTALRTLGLIVPGLASIVLAGHFVFTTRGATASSWGELAIAGVLALVLCLAAAPWIGAALARDAGQRGGWDAAAQVSAGLLTGDAFGVTVAALYAVAAGLYLVVPFGEPLQWSLLPVLPAALLAAAVAVLIRRRLSPAVNLEFPPVATLILSVGSVLFAVTVRAGFPAGTQAWGEAACRLGGALVGAGVALLLFRITVLRGIAALVLGVFGGFIADPRTIGVFGAGVGIAVAVWWGQRLLALARS
;
A
#
# COMPACT_ATOMS: atom_id res chain seq x y z
N MET A 1 0.71 23.94 -36.79
CA MET A 1 0.31 23.75 -35.38
C MET A 1 0.72 22.34 -34.99
N GLN A 2 1.76 22.18 -34.17
CA GLN A 2 2.10 20.86 -33.64
C GLN A 2 0.91 20.38 -32.80
N ASN A 3 0.35 19.22 -33.14
CA ASN A 3 -0.80 18.65 -32.47
C ASN A 3 -0.36 18.18 -31.08
N VAL A 4 -0.37 19.07 -30.08
CA VAL A 4 0.11 18.74 -28.75
C VAL A 4 -0.93 17.82 -28.09
N ALA A 5 -0.50 16.61 -27.75
CA ALA A 5 -1.38 15.58 -27.21
C ALA A 5 -2.05 16.07 -25.90
N PRO A 6 -3.37 15.87 -25.74
CA PRO A 6 -4.04 16.16 -24.48
C PRO A 6 -3.59 15.17 -23.39
N ARG A 7 -3.84 15.53 -22.14
CA ARG A 7 -3.83 14.60 -21.00
C ARG A 7 -5.25 14.26 -20.59
N LEU A 8 -5.46 13.05 -20.07
CA LEU A 8 -6.73 12.59 -19.51
C LEU A 8 -6.67 12.68 -17.99
N ALA A 9 -7.50 13.55 -17.40
CA ALA A 9 -7.67 13.62 -15.95
C ALA A 9 -9.02 12.99 -15.57
N ILE A 10 -9.02 12.13 -14.56
CA ILE A 10 -10.19 11.39 -14.10
C ILE A 10 -10.33 11.56 -12.59
N ASP A 11 -11.54 11.85 -12.15
CA ASP A 11 -11.96 11.77 -10.76
C ASP A 11 -13.04 10.70 -10.63
N TYR A 12 -12.70 9.54 -10.05
CA TYR A 12 -13.64 8.44 -9.89
C TYR A 12 -14.17 8.43 -8.45
N GLY A 13 -15.32 9.08 -8.26
CA GLY A 13 -15.99 9.21 -6.97
C GLY A 13 -16.99 8.09 -6.67
N THR A 14 -17.44 8.04 -5.42
CA THR A 14 -18.37 7.02 -4.91
C THR A 14 -19.71 7.00 -5.65
N ALA A 15 -20.27 8.17 -5.98
CA ALA A 15 -21.58 8.29 -6.64
C ALA A 15 -21.48 8.61 -8.15
N CYS A 16 -20.48 9.38 -8.55
CA CYS A 16 -20.25 9.80 -9.93
C CYS A 16 -18.75 9.83 -10.24
N ALA A 17 -18.45 9.67 -11.52
CA ALA A 17 -17.13 9.89 -12.08
C ALA A 17 -17.15 11.19 -12.90
N ARG A 18 -16.01 11.87 -12.98
CA ARG A 18 -15.79 13.03 -13.85
C ARG A 18 -14.49 12.83 -14.59
N ALA A 19 -14.43 13.27 -15.83
CA ALA A 19 -13.19 13.22 -16.59
C ALA A 19 -13.09 14.42 -17.52
N VAL A 20 -11.86 14.90 -17.73
CA VAL A 20 -11.58 15.99 -18.67
C VAL A 20 -10.36 15.64 -19.52
N LEU A 21 -10.40 16.04 -20.79
CA LEU A 21 -9.21 16.20 -21.61
C LEU A 21 -8.66 17.60 -21.40
N ALA A 22 -7.37 17.72 -21.10
CA ALA A 22 -6.72 19.01 -20.92
C ALA A 22 -5.51 19.14 -21.85
N TRP A 23 -5.41 20.30 -22.51
CA TRP A 23 -4.30 20.64 -23.37
C TRP A 23 -3.29 21.52 -22.62
N PRO A 24 -2.01 21.56 -23.06
CA PRO A 24 -0.99 22.34 -22.36
C PRO A 24 -1.21 23.85 -22.32
N ASP A 25 -2.09 24.38 -23.18
CA ASP A 25 -2.55 25.77 -23.15
C ASP A 25 -3.65 26.03 -22.10
N ARG A 26 -3.87 25.08 -21.18
CA ARG A 26 -4.87 25.10 -20.10
C ARG A 26 -6.32 25.07 -20.57
N ARG A 27 -6.58 24.88 -21.86
CA ARG A 27 -7.94 24.54 -22.31
C ARG A 27 -8.26 23.12 -21.87
N TRP A 28 -9.48 22.92 -21.39
CA TRP A 28 -9.97 21.60 -21.04
C TRP A 28 -11.36 21.37 -21.64
N HIS A 29 -11.70 20.10 -21.82
CA HIS A 29 -12.98 19.65 -22.33
C HIS A 29 -13.48 18.52 -21.44
N ALA A 30 -14.67 18.69 -20.84
CA ALA A 30 -15.28 17.65 -20.03
C ALA A 30 -15.79 16.51 -20.89
N LEU A 31 -15.47 15.28 -20.50
CA LEU A 31 -15.99 14.08 -21.15
C LEU A 31 -17.41 13.83 -20.66
N SER A 32 -18.37 13.78 -21.59
CA SER A 32 -19.78 13.57 -21.26
C SER A 32 -20.19 12.14 -21.63
N LEU A 33 -20.63 11.37 -20.64
CA LEU A 33 -21.20 10.04 -20.84
C LEU A 33 -22.69 10.09 -20.55
N ASP A 34 -23.51 9.43 -21.38
CA ASP A 34 -24.98 9.47 -21.26
C ASP A 34 -25.55 10.91 -21.27
N GLY A 35 -24.86 11.85 -21.91
CA GLY A 35 -25.29 13.25 -22.01
C GLY A 35 -24.96 14.12 -20.78
N THR A 36 -24.18 13.62 -19.82
CA THR A 36 -23.78 14.37 -18.62
C THR A 36 -22.25 14.32 -18.41
N PRO A 37 -21.61 15.42 -17.96
CA PRO A 37 -20.20 15.42 -17.55
C PRO A 37 -19.95 14.76 -16.18
N GLU A 38 -21.01 14.34 -15.48
CA GLU A 38 -20.95 13.69 -14.17
C GLU A 38 -21.66 12.32 -14.19
N PRO A 39 -21.23 11.38 -15.03
CA PRO A 39 -21.86 10.07 -15.11
C PRO A 39 -21.85 9.34 -13.78
N SER A 40 -22.95 8.62 -13.49
CA SER A 40 -23.04 7.80 -12.29
C SER A 40 -22.00 6.68 -12.28
N SER A 41 -21.40 6.44 -11.11
CA SER A 41 -20.50 5.31 -10.87
C SER A 41 -21.24 3.99 -10.69
N ALA A 42 -22.58 4.00 -10.69
CA ALA A 42 -23.39 2.80 -10.51
C ALA A 42 -23.20 1.81 -11.66
N VAL A 43 -23.31 0.53 -11.34
CA VAL A 43 -23.19 -0.57 -12.30
C VAL A 43 -24.28 -1.61 -12.10
N HIS A 44 -24.56 -2.37 -13.15
CA HIS A 44 -25.46 -3.50 -13.16
C HIS A 44 -24.73 -4.72 -13.72
N VAL A 45 -24.82 -5.84 -13.01
CA VAL A 45 -24.28 -7.14 -13.42
C VAL A 45 -25.42 -8.03 -13.91
N GLY A 46 -25.48 -8.25 -15.21
CA GLY A 46 -26.46 -9.15 -15.82
C GLY A 46 -26.26 -10.61 -15.43
N ALA A 47 -27.28 -11.44 -15.65
CA ALA A 47 -27.22 -12.88 -15.41
C ALA A 47 -26.12 -13.58 -16.23
N ASP A 48 -25.81 -13.05 -17.41
CA ASP A 48 -24.71 -13.46 -18.28
C ASP A 48 -23.31 -13.06 -17.75
N GLY A 49 -23.26 -12.19 -16.75
CA GLY A 49 -22.04 -11.62 -16.17
C GLY A 49 -21.60 -10.30 -16.82
N ALA A 50 -22.37 -9.76 -17.78
CA ALA A 50 -22.04 -8.48 -18.41
C ALA A 50 -22.20 -7.32 -17.41
N ILE A 51 -21.17 -6.48 -17.29
CA ILE A 51 -21.17 -5.32 -16.40
C ILE A 51 -21.51 -4.07 -17.21
N THR A 52 -22.66 -3.46 -16.91
CA THR A 52 -23.12 -2.22 -17.52
C THR A 52 -23.00 -1.07 -16.53
N ALA A 53 -22.40 0.06 -16.92
CA ALA A 53 -22.18 1.22 -16.03
C ALA A 53 -23.04 2.44 -16.39
N GLY A 54 -23.21 3.38 -15.46
CA GLY A 54 -23.83 4.69 -15.69
C GLY A 54 -25.35 4.68 -15.75
N ALA A 55 -25.96 5.56 -16.55
CA ALA A 55 -27.42 5.71 -16.59
C ALA A 55 -28.15 4.43 -17.04
N ARG A 56 -27.50 3.61 -17.88
CA ARG A 56 -28.04 2.32 -18.29
C ARG A 56 -28.11 1.32 -17.14
N ALA A 57 -27.18 1.38 -16.18
CA ALA A 57 -27.23 0.53 -14.99
C ALA A 57 -28.48 0.79 -14.15
N TRP A 58 -28.83 2.06 -13.96
CA TRP A 58 -30.04 2.46 -13.24
C TRP A 58 -31.32 1.97 -13.93
N ARG A 59 -31.38 2.05 -15.27
CA ARG A 59 -32.54 1.53 -16.03
C ARG A 59 -32.68 0.02 -15.90
N LEU A 60 -31.59 -0.73 -15.98
CA LEU A 60 -31.62 -2.19 -15.83
C LEU A 60 -32.02 -2.61 -14.40
N ALA A 61 -31.67 -1.80 -13.40
CA ALA A 61 -32.00 -2.07 -12.01
C ALA A 61 -33.51 -2.02 -11.70
N ALA A 62 -34.33 -1.43 -12.58
CA ALA A 62 -35.78 -1.45 -12.46
C ALA A 62 -36.35 -2.86 -12.67
N ASP A 63 -35.80 -3.60 -13.64
CA ASP A 63 -36.22 -4.94 -14.01
C ASP A 63 -35.42 -6.04 -13.27
N ASP A 64 -34.13 -5.81 -13.02
CA ASP A 64 -33.22 -6.72 -12.30
C ASP A 64 -32.49 -5.99 -11.15
N PRO A 65 -33.17 -5.76 -10.00
CA PRO A 65 -32.55 -5.10 -8.85
C PRO A 65 -31.38 -5.90 -8.24
N ALA A 66 -31.38 -7.23 -8.41
CA ALA A 66 -30.36 -8.12 -7.83
C ALA A 66 -28.98 -7.98 -8.51
N GLY A 67 -28.96 -7.47 -9.74
CA GLY A 67 -27.75 -7.11 -10.48
C GLY A 67 -27.17 -5.75 -10.11
N PHE A 68 -27.87 -4.91 -9.35
CA PHE A 68 -27.51 -3.50 -9.18
C PHE A 68 -26.50 -3.24 -8.07
N VAL A 69 -25.50 -2.42 -8.36
CA VAL A 69 -24.51 -1.90 -7.40
C VAL A 69 -24.42 -0.39 -7.56
N ALA A 70 -25.02 0.35 -6.62
CA ALA A 70 -25.12 1.80 -6.68
C ALA A 70 -23.77 2.53 -6.55
N ALA A 71 -22.86 2.00 -5.72
CA ALA A 71 -21.59 2.64 -5.40
C ALA A 71 -20.44 1.61 -5.29
N PRO A 72 -19.80 1.23 -6.41
CA PRO A 72 -18.74 0.21 -6.41
C PRO A 72 -17.59 0.50 -5.44
N LEU A 73 -17.18 1.76 -5.24
CA LEU A 73 -16.12 2.09 -4.26
C LEU A 73 -16.47 1.74 -2.82
N GLY A 74 -17.77 1.77 -2.48
CA GLY A 74 -18.26 1.41 -1.15
C GLY A 74 -18.18 -0.09 -0.87
N ALA A 75 -18.10 -0.93 -1.91
CA ALA A 75 -17.97 -2.37 -1.78
C ALA A 75 -16.55 -2.85 -1.39
N GLY A 76 -15.57 -1.93 -1.34
CA GLY A 76 -14.20 -2.24 -0.95
C GLY A 76 -13.29 -2.66 -2.11
N THR A 77 -12.26 -3.44 -1.83
CA THR A 77 -11.19 -3.79 -2.79
C THR A 77 -11.16 -5.26 -3.21
N GLY A 78 -12.01 -6.10 -2.61
CA GLY A 78 -12.06 -7.54 -2.86
C GLY A 78 -13.13 -7.94 -3.88
N THR A 79 -13.78 -9.07 -3.61
CA THR A 79 -14.88 -9.60 -4.40
C THR A 79 -16.22 -9.44 -3.69
N ILE A 80 -17.29 -9.21 -4.44
CA ILE A 80 -18.66 -9.20 -3.93
C ILE A 80 -19.54 -10.19 -4.69
N ARG A 81 -20.67 -10.59 -4.08
CA ARG A 81 -21.66 -11.44 -4.72
C ARG A 81 -22.82 -10.59 -5.26
N VAL A 82 -23.00 -10.58 -6.58
CA VAL A 82 -24.04 -9.80 -7.28
C VAL A 82 -24.72 -10.71 -8.28
N ASN A 83 -26.06 -10.71 -8.32
CA ASN A 83 -26.86 -11.60 -9.17
C ASN A 83 -26.43 -13.09 -9.09
N GLY A 84 -26.10 -13.56 -7.87
CA GLY A 84 -25.62 -14.92 -7.62
C GLY A 84 -24.18 -15.22 -8.05
N ARG A 85 -23.45 -14.25 -8.62
CA ARG A 85 -22.07 -14.41 -9.13
C ARG A 85 -21.06 -13.69 -8.25
N THR A 86 -19.86 -14.23 -8.13
CA THR A 86 -18.72 -13.55 -7.49
C THR A 86 -18.03 -12.65 -8.52
N VAL A 87 -17.95 -11.35 -8.23
CA VAL A 87 -17.36 -10.33 -9.12
C VAL A 87 -16.29 -9.56 -8.37
N GLU A 88 -15.16 -9.31 -9.01
CA GLU A 88 -14.11 -8.42 -8.50
C GLU A 88 -14.60 -6.97 -8.53
N VAL A 89 -14.49 -6.26 -7.41
CA VAL A 89 -14.92 -4.84 -7.35
C VAL A 89 -14.08 -3.97 -8.31
N ALA A 90 -12.85 -4.38 -8.60
CA ALA A 90 -12.01 -3.73 -9.61
C ALA A 90 -12.66 -3.77 -11.02
N ASP A 91 -13.37 -4.84 -11.38
CA ASP A 91 -14.03 -4.96 -12.69
C ASP A 91 -15.29 -4.08 -12.79
N LEU A 92 -15.97 -3.85 -11.66
CA LEU A 92 -17.08 -2.91 -11.55
C LEU A 92 -16.60 -1.48 -11.80
N VAL A 93 -15.52 -1.07 -11.15
CA VAL A 93 -14.89 0.25 -11.38
C VAL A 93 -14.37 0.37 -12.81
N ALA A 94 -13.73 -0.70 -13.33
CA ALA A 94 -13.20 -0.72 -14.68
C ALA A 94 -14.29 -0.52 -15.74
N ALA A 95 -15.53 -0.95 -15.50
CA ALA A 95 -16.62 -0.75 -16.45
C ALA A 95 -16.90 0.73 -16.74
N THR A 96 -16.93 1.58 -15.71
CA THR A 96 -17.08 3.03 -15.89
C THR A 96 -15.83 3.66 -16.50
N LEU A 97 -14.64 3.24 -16.05
CA LEU A 97 -13.38 3.74 -16.59
C LEU A 97 -13.18 3.41 -18.07
N ARG A 98 -13.65 2.25 -18.54
CA ARG A 98 -13.64 1.88 -19.98
C ARG A 98 -14.46 2.87 -20.80
N ARG A 99 -15.66 3.23 -20.34
CA ARG A 99 -16.50 4.21 -21.03
C ARG A 99 -15.82 5.59 -21.09
N ILE A 100 -15.11 5.98 -20.04
CA ILE A 100 -14.31 7.21 -20.03
C ILE A 100 -13.16 7.13 -21.05
N ALA A 101 -12.48 5.99 -21.13
CA ALA A 101 -11.42 5.75 -22.11
C ALA A 101 -11.95 5.84 -23.56
N ASP A 102 -13.07 5.17 -23.84
CA ASP A 102 -13.71 5.16 -25.16
C ASP A 102 -14.09 6.58 -25.59
N GLU A 103 -14.65 7.36 -24.67
CA GLU A 103 -15.03 8.76 -24.92
C GLU A 103 -13.81 9.66 -25.10
N ALA A 104 -12.75 9.45 -24.32
CA ALA A 104 -11.49 10.15 -24.51
C ALA A 104 -10.90 9.88 -25.90
N ILE A 105 -10.91 8.61 -26.35
CA ILE A 105 -10.44 8.19 -27.68
C ILE A 105 -11.32 8.80 -28.77
N ARG A 106 -12.64 8.82 -28.59
CA ARG A 106 -13.59 9.41 -29.56
C ARG A 106 -13.29 10.88 -29.82
N ILE A 107 -12.91 11.64 -28.78
CA ILE A 107 -12.63 13.08 -28.89
C ILE A 107 -11.20 13.36 -29.33
N ALA A 108 -10.21 12.67 -28.75
CA ALA A 108 -8.79 12.91 -29.00
C ALA A 108 -8.22 12.14 -30.21
N GLY A 109 -8.97 11.18 -30.75
CA GLY A 109 -8.56 10.27 -31.84
C GLY A 109 -7.71 9.08 -31.38
N MET A 110 -7.08 9.18 -30.22
CA MET A 110 -6.29 8.13 -29.58
C MET A 110 -6.32 8.30 -28.06
N LEU A 111 -5.99 7.25 -27.32
CA LEU A 111 -5.91 7.34 -25.86
C LEU A 111 -4.74 8.25 -25.47
N PRO A 112 -4.95 9.29 -24.65
CA PRO A 112 -3.88 10.12 -24.12
C PRO A 112 -2.80 9.30 -23.40
N ALA A 113 -1.53 9.61 -23.64
CA ALA A 113 -0.41 8.96 -22.95
C ALA A 113 -0.29 9.40 -21.47
N ASP A 114 -0.58 10.67 -21.19
CA ASP A 114 -0.61 11.21 -19.82
C ASP A 114 -2.02 11.03 -19.24
N ILE A 115 -2.20 9.98 -18.44
CA ILE A 115 -3.45 9.68 -17.73
C ILE A 115 -3.22 9.89 -16.24
N ARG A 116 -4.14 10.62 -15.61
CA ARG A 116 -4.07 10.99 -14.20
C ARG A 116 -5.39 10.73 -13.51
N MET A 117 -5.32 10.23 -12.29
CA MET A 117 -6.50 9.93 -11.48
C MET A 117 -6.40 10.58 -10.12
N SER A 118 -7.50 11.14 -9.62
CA SER A 118 -7.60 11.54 -8.22
C SER A 118 -7.55 10.31 -7.31
N VAL A 119 -7.01 10.48 -6.10
CA VAL A 119 -7.16 9.54 -4.99
C VAL A 119 -7.39 10.27 -3.68
N PRO A 120 -8.25 9.75 -2.79
CA PRO A 120 -8.39 10.29 -1.44
C PRO A 120 -7.05 10.21 -0.70
N ALA A 121 -6.70 11.26 0.05
CA ALA A 121 -5.39 11.32 0.71
C ALA A 121 -5.24 10.26 1.80
N GLY A 122 -6.34 9.91 2.48
CA GLY A 122 -6.36 8.89 3.52
C GLY A 122 -6.19 7.45 3.03
N TRP A 123 -6.11 7.20 1.72
CA TRP A 123 -5.95 5.85 1.18
C TRP A 123 -4.53 5.31 1.37
N ASP A 124 -4.44 4.08 1.88
CA ASP A 124 -3.20 3.33 1.99
C ASP A 124 -2.61 2.91 0.62
N PRO A 125 -1.34 2.46 0.58
CA PRO A 125 -0.71 2.01 -0.67
C PRO A 125 -1.43 0.85 -1.36
N ALA A 126 -2.07 -0.05 -0.61
CA ALA A 126 -2.76 -1.21 -1.18
C ALA A 126 -4.02 -0.79 -1.95
N ARG A 127 -4.79 0.15 -1.41
CA ARG A 127 -5.99 0.70 -2.05
C ARG A 127 -5.63 1.54 -3.28
N ARG A 128 -4.51 2.27 -3.24
CA ARG A 128 -3.96 3.00 -4.39
C ARG A 128 -3.50 2.05 -5.50
N ALA A 129 -2.85 0.94 -5.16
CA ALA A 129 -2.46 -0.10 -6.11
C ALA A 129 -3.69 -0.80 -6.73
N TRP A 130 -4.72 -1.05 -5.92
CA TRP A 130 -6.00 -1.58 -6.38
C TRP A 130 -6.67 -0.68 -7.41
N LEU A 131 -6.70 0.65 -7.21
CA LEU A 131 -7.26 1.58 -8.20
C LEU A 131 -6.49 1.54 -9.53
N ARG A 132 -5.15 1.47 -9.48
CA ARG A 132 -4.34 1.27 -10.69
C ARG A 132 -4.65 -0.06 -11.38
N ARG A 133 -4.95 -1.12 -10.63
CA ARG A 133 -5.40 -2.40 -11.21
C ARG A 133 -6.74 -2.23 -11.94
N ALA A 134 -7.72 -1.54 -11.35
CA ALA A 134 -8.99 -1.24 -12.01
C ALA A 134 -8.77 -0.41 -13.30
N ALA A 135 -7.88 0.58 -13.28
CA ALA A 135 -7.50 1.34 -14.47
C ALA A 135 -6.86 0.46 -15.56
N ARG A 136 -6.00 -0.50 -15.20
CA ARG A 136 -5.44 -1.48 -16.15
C ARG A 136 -6.53 -2.37 -16.76
N HIS A 137 -7.47 -2.86 -15.96
CA HIS A 137 -8.62 -3.63 -16.46
C HIS A 137 -9.49 -2.81 -17.42
N ALA A 138 -9.40 -1.48 -17.35
CA ALA A 138 -10.08 -0.56 -18.25
C ALA A 138 -9.26 -0.15 -19.48
N GLY A 139 -8.03 -0.65 -19.65
CA GLY A 139 -7.16 -0.26 -20.76
C GLY A 139 -6.49 1.11 -20.60
N LEU A 140 -6.60 1.74 -19.42
CA LEU A 140 -5.99 3.05 -19.11
C LEU A 140 -4.50 2.95 -18.70
N GLY A 141 -3.87 1.78 -18.81
CA GLY A 141 -2.48 1.58 -18.43
C GLY A 141 -2.22 1.89 -16.95
N ARG A 142 -1.20 2.70 -16.67
CA ARG A 142 -0.76 3.06 -15.32
C ARG A 142 -0.95 4.56 -15.08
N PRO A 143 -2.11 4.99 -14.58
CA PRO A 143 -2.34 6.40 -14.34
C PRO A 143 -1.47 6.93 -13.20
N ARG A 144 -1.05 8.19 -13.32
CA ARG A 144 -0.47 8.94 -12.21
C ARG A 144 -1.58 9.27 -11.21
N LEU A 145 -1.40 8.87 -9.97
CA LEU A 145 -2.35 9.20 -8.90
C LEU A 145 -1.99 10.58 -8.33
N VAL A 146 -3.00 11.43 -8.17
CA VAL A 146 -2.88 12.78 -7.60
C VAL A 146 -3.81 12.85 -6.39
N GLU A 147 -3.30 13.32 -5.26
CA GLU A 147 -4.13 13.42 -4.05
C GLU A 147 -5.23 14.45 -4.25
N ALA A 148 -6.47 14.04 -4.01
CA ALA A 148 -7.66 14.85 -4.18
C ALA A 148 -7.59 16.21 -3.45
N PRO A 149 -7.17 16.30 -2.17
CA PRO A 149 -7.08 17.60 -1.50
C PRO A 149 -6.03 18.54 -2.11
N VAL A 150 -4.91 18.00 -2.60
CA VAL A 150 -3.88 18.78 -3.30
C VAL A 150 -4.38 19.27 -4.66
N ALA A 151 -5.11 18.42 -5.39
CA ALA A 151 -5.76 18.81 -6.64
C ALA A 151 -6.83 19.89 -6.41
N ALA A 152 -7.71 19.70 -5.42
CA ALA A 152 -8.74 20.66 -5.03
C ALA A 152 -8.14 22.03 -4.67
N LEU A 153 -7.04 22.06 -3.92
CA LEU A 153 -6.34 23.30 -3.60
C LEU A 153 -5.90 24.03 -4.89
N ARG A 154 -5.30 23.32 -5.85
CA ARG A 154 -4.86 23.91 -7.13
C ARG A 154 -6.02 24.53 -7.90
N ALA A 155 -7.12 23.79 -8.06
CA ALA A 155 -8.30 24.29 -8.77
C ALA A 155 -8.97 25.49 -8.08
N THR A 156 -8.82 25.63 -6.76
CA THR A 156 -9.36 26.77 -5.99
C THR A 156 -8.41 27.94 -5.83
N SER A 157 -7.18 27.85 -6.36
CA SER A 157 -6.11 28.83 -6.17
C SER A 157 -6.34 30.12 -6.98
N ALA A 158 -7.33 30.91 -6.57
CA ALA A 158 -7.18 32.35 -6.53
C ALA A 158 -6.01 32.69 -5.58
N PRO A 159 -5.19 33.72 -5.86
CA PRO A 159 -4.03 34.05 -5.04
C PRO A 159 -4.43 34.10 -3.56
N LEU A 160 -3.80 33.24 -2.75
CA LEU A 160 -3.92 33.28 -1.30
C LEU A 160 -3.50 34.69 -0.86
N PRO A 161 -4.28 35.39 -0.01
CA PRO A 161 -4.02 36.78 0.33
C PRO A 161 -2.56 36.95 0.73
N ALA A 162 -1.87 37.88 0.07
CA ALA A 162 -0.50 38.22 0.39
C ALA A 162 -0.45 38.62 1.87
N GLY A 163 0.38 37.95 2.66
CA GLY A 163 0.61 38.34 4.04
C GLY A 163 1.08 39.79 4.09
N SER A 164 0.66 40.51 5.13
CA SER A 164 1.13 41.88 5.40
C SER A 164 2.66 41.93 5.32
N PRO A 165 3.25 42.87 4.56
CA PRO A 165 4.70 42.96 4.36
C PRO A 165 5.49 43.43 5.60
N PHE A 166 4.91 43.41 6.79
CA PHE A 166 5.54 43.82 8.04
C PHE A 166 6.15 42.63 8.81
N SER A 167 7.02 41.86 8.16
CA SER A 167 8.11 41.12 8.82
C SER A 167 9.03 40.58 7.74
N GLY A 168 10.28 41.03 7.71
CA GLY A 168 11.30 40.63 6.75
C GLY A 168 11.80 39.19 6.92
N THR A 169 10.91 38.20 6.85
CA THR A 169 11.24 36.78 6.99
C THR A 169 10.59 35.94 5.89
N THR A 170 11.35 34.95 5.40
CA THR A 170 11.01 33.79 4.55
C THR A 170 9.51 33.53 4.38
N VAL A 171 9.06 33.29 3.14
CA VAL A 171 7.67 32.90 2.81
C VAL A 171 7.23 31.79 3.76
N ALA A 172 6.41 32.14 4.76
CA ALA A 172 5.93 31.19 5.74
C ALA A 172 5.00 30.19 5.04
N ASP A 173 5.15 28.90 5.39
CA ASP A 173 4.24 27.86 4.94
C ASP A 173 2.81 28.23 5.35
N ARG A 174 1.86 28.11 4.42
CA ARG A 174 0.45 28.40 4.68
C ARG A 174 -0.32 27.14 5.05
N LEU A 175 -1.20 27.23 6.03
CA LEU A 175 -2.05 26.13 6.48
C LEU A 175 -3.45 26.27 5.88
N VAL A 176 -3.89 25.27 5.11
CA VAL A 176 -5.19 25.29 4.43
C VAL A 176 -5.98 24.05 4.80
N LEU A 177 -7.23 24.23 5.22
CA LEU A 177 -8.18 23.13 5.40
C LEU A 177 -8.95 22.94 4.09
N VAL A 178 -8.91 21.74 3.53
CA VAL A 178 -9.70 21.36 2.35
C VAL A 178 -10.78 20.37 2.79
N CYS A 179 -12.04 20.76 2.63
CA CYS A 179 -13.21 19.94 2.90
C CYS A 179 -13.82 19.47 1.57
N ASP A 180 -13.60 18.21 1.20
CA ASP A 180 -14.27 17.56 0.06
C ASP A 180 -15.57 16.90 0.55
N VAL A 181 -16.69 17.54 0.25
CA VAL A 181 -18.04 17.12 0.64
C VAL A 181 -18.76 16.60 -0.60
N GLY A 182 -18.54 15.33 -0.90
CA GLY A 182 -19.17 14.60 -2.00
C GLY A 182 -20.31 13.70 -1.52
N ALA A 183 -20.38 12.47 -2.05
CA ALA A 183 -21.27 11.44 -1.51
C ALA A 183 -20.86 11.04 -0.08
N THR A 184 -19.54 11.04 0.16
CA THR A 184 -18.86 10.93 1.45
C THR A 184 -18.01 12.18 1.68
N THR A 185 -17.47 12.36 2.88
CA THR A 185 -16.67 13.53 3.24
C THR A 185 -15.24 13.13 3.54
N GLU A 186 -14.28 13.84 2.94
CA GLU A 186 -12.88 13.85 3.32
C GLU A 186 -12.47 15.27 3.70
N VAL A 187 -11.88 15.44 4.89
CA VAL A 187 -11.32 16.72 5.34
C VAL A 187 -9.82 16.55 5.55
N SER A 188 -9.02 17.38 4.88
CA SER A 188 -7.57 17.33 4.98
C SER A 188 -6.99 18.69 5.37
N VAL A 189 -5.97 18.67 6.23
CA VAL A 189 -5.14 19.83 6.54
C VAL A 189 -3.90 19.77 5.65
N LEU A 190 -3.63 20.84 4.90
CA LEU A 190 -2.50 20.95 4.00
C LEU A 190 -1.54 22.04 4.47
N ARG A 191 -0.25 21.75 4.40
CA ARG A 191 0.83 22.73 4.50
C ARG A 191 1.30 23.10 3.10
N CYS A 192 1.23 24.37 2.76
CA CYS A 192 1.51 24.90 1.43
C CYS A 192 2.77 25.76 1.47
N GLY A 193 3.85 25.26 0.89
CA GLY A 193 5.13 25.96 0.76
C GLY A 193 5.49 26.25 -0.70
N PRO A 194 6.67 26.84 -0.95
CA PRO A 194 7.18 27.08 -2.30
C PRO A 194 7.37 25.79 -3.12
N ASP A 195 7.65 24.67 -2.45
CA ASP A 195 7.90 23.37 -3.09
C ASP A 195 6.63 22.55 -3.36
N GLY A 196 5.45 23.04 -2.93
CA GLY A 196 4.16 22.38 -3.13
C GLY A 196 3.30 22.31 -1.87
N ALA A 197 2.27 21.45 -1.94
CA ALA A 197 1.37 21.20 -0.82
C ALA A 197 1.57 19.77 -0.29
N GLU A 198 1.67 19.66 1.03
CA GLU A 198 1.80 18.41 1.78
C GLU A 198 0.57 18.21 2.66
N VAL A 199 0.00 17.00 2.66
CA VAL A 199 -1.10 16.64 3.56
C VAL A 199 -0.53 16.30 4.94
N LEU A 200 -0.96 17.05 5.97
CA LEU A 200 -0.54 16.82 7.36
C LEU A 200 -1.42 15.78 8.06
N ALA A 201 -2.73 15.89 7.86
CA ALA A 201 -3.70 14.98 8.44
C ALA A 201 -4.98 14.93 7.58
N THR A 202 -5.67 13.80 7.64
CA THR A 202 -6.93 13.57 6.93
C THR A 202 -7.92 12.86 7.83
N ALA A 203 -9.17 13.33 7.85
CA ALA A 203 -10.30 12.69 8.48
C ALA A 203 -11.36 12.36 7.42
N THR A 204 -11.95 11.17 7.49
CA THR A 204 -12.96 10.70 6.51
C THR A 204 -14.24 10.24 7.21
N GLY A 205 -15.41 10.52 6.63
CA GLY A 205 -16.69 10.01 7.10
C GLY A 205 -17.55 9.51 5.94
N ALA A 206 -17.84 8.20 5.95
CA ALA A 206 -18.77 7.59 5.00
C ALA A 206 -20.22 7.98 5.27
N ASP A 207 -20.54 8.30 6.53
CA ASP A 207 -21.83 8.78 7.03
C ASP A 207 -22.00 10.31 6.92
N ALA A 208 -20.98 11.00 6.41
CA ALA A 208 -20.96 12.44 6.23
C ALA A 208 -20.94 12.75 4.74
N GLY A 209 -22.02 13.27 4.16
CA GLY A 209 -22.06 13.64 2.74
C GLY A 209 -23.44 13.51 2.14
N GLY A 210 -23.52 13.70 0.82
CA GLY A 210 -24.79 13.71 0.10
C GLY A 210 -25.60 12.41 0.24
N HIS A 211 -24.95 11.25 0.39
CA HIS A 211 -25.67 9.98 0.55
C HIS A 211 -26.43 9.90 1.88
N ALA A 212 -25.80 10.35 2.97
CA ALA A 212 -26.46 10.42 4.26
C ALA A 212 -27.61 11.45 4.28
N VAL A 213 -27.50 12.52 3.48
CA VAL A 213 -28.63 13.46 3.30
C VAL A 213 -29.77 12.79 2.54
N ASP A 214 -29.48 12.06 1.46
CA ASP A 214 -30.47 11.30 0.68
C ASP A 214 -31.25 10.33 1.58
N GLU A 215 -30.54 9.52 2.38
CA GLU A 215 -31.15 8.55 3.30
C GLU A 215 -32.06 9.22 4.34
N ARG A 216 -31.63 10.36 4.88
CA ARG A 216 -32.37 11.10 5.93
C ARG A 216 -33.57 11.79 5.34
N LEU A 217 -33.45 12.30 4.12
CA LEU A 217 -34.56 12.87 3.39
C LEU A 217 -35.65 11.83 3.14
N VAL A 218 -35.28 10.62 2.70
CA VAL A 218 -36.23 9.50 2.53
C VAL A 218 -36.91 9.17 3.86
N ALA A 219 -36.15 9.02 4.94
CA ALA A 219 -36.71 8.74 6.27
C ALA A 219 -37.70 9.82 6.72
N MET A 220 -37.34 11.10 6.56
CA MET A 220 -38.23 12.21 6.91
C MET A 220 -39.51 12.27 6.06
N LEU A 221 -39.43 11.91 4.78
CA LEU A 221 -40.60 11.84 3.90
C LEU A 221 -41.52 10.66 4.27
N LEU A 222 -40.96 9.58 4.81
CA LEU A 222 -41.73 8.43 5.32
C LEU A 222 -42.41 8.74 6.67
N ASP A 223 -41.74 9.51 7.53
CA ASP A 223 -42.24 9.87 8.87
C ASP A 223 -43.19 11.08 8.86
N SER A 224 -43.26 11.85 7.76
CA SER A 224 -44.15 13.02 7.65
C SER A 224 -45.60 12.60 7.38
N PRO A 225 -46.57 12.89 8.27
CA PRO A 225 -47.95 12.44 8.08
C PRO A 225 -48.69 13.14 6.93
N ALA A 226 -48.30 14.35 6.54
CA ALA A 226 -48.90 15.14 5.47
C ALA A 226 -48.15 16.48 5.34
N ALA A 227 -47.41 16.68 4.25
CA ALA A 227 -47.06 18.02 3.82
C ALA A 227 -48.26 18.66 3.10
N GLY A 228 -49.21 19.22 3.87
CA GLY A 228 -50.03 20.38 3.50
C GLY A 228 -50.93 20.37 2.26
N ALA A 229 -50.99 19.32 1.45
CA ALA A 229 -51.98 19.21 0.39
C ALA A 229 -53.19 18.40 0.88
N ARG A 230 -54.37 19.02 0.83
CA ARG A 230 -55.66 18.32 0.82
C ARG A 230 -55.67 17.35 -0.39
N PHE A 231 -55.13 16.15 -0.20
CA PHE A 231 -55.54 15.00 -1.00
C PHE A 231 -56.70 14.37 -0.25
N ALA A 232 -57.87 14.42 -0.87
CA ALA A 232 -59.02 13.66 -0.41
C ALA A 232 -58.70 12.16 -0.48
N ASP A 233 -59.07 11.47 0.60
CA ASP A 233 -59.18 10.03 0.87
C ASP A 233 -57.92 9.16 1.20
N PRO A 234 -57.96 8.37 2.31
CA PRO A 234 -57.00 7.31 2.66
C PRO A 234 -57.50 5.93 2.15
N PRO A 235 -56.68 4.84 2.13
CA PRO A 235 -55.59 4.50 3.05
C PRO A 235 -54.22 4.39 2.35
N THR A 236 -53.16 4.81 3.06
CA THR A 236 -51.76 4.79 2.59
C THR A 236 -51.50 5.55 1.29
N SER A 237 -51.04 6.80 1.39
CA SER A 237 -50.57 7.57 0.23
C SER A 237 -49.57 6.75 -0.60
N GLY A 238 -49.83 6.55 -1.90
CA GLY A 238 -48.96 5.78 -2.79
C GLY A 238 -47.50 6.25 -2.80
N ALA A 239 -47.25 7.51 -2.43
CA ALA A 239 -45.92 8.04 -2.17
C ALA A 239 -45.17 7.28 -1.07
N GLY A 240 -45.83 6.95 0.04
CA GLY A 240 -45.23 6.20 1.14
C GLY A 240 -44.83 4.78 0.72
N GLU A 241 -45.63 4.12 -0.12
CA GLU A 241 -45.28 2.79 -0.65
C GLU A 241 -44.08 2.84 -1.60
N VAL A 242 -44.05 3.83 -2.50
CA VAL A 242 -42.92 4.02 -3.42
C VAL A 242 -41.64 4.39 -2.66
N LEU A 243 -41.73 5.27 -1.66
CA LEU A 243 -40.59 5.61 -0.81
C LEU A 243 -40.11 4.41 0.02
N ARG A 244 -41.03 3.58 0.56
CA ARG A 244 -40.69 2.33 1.28
C ARG A 244 -40.05 1.28 0.38
N SER A 245 -40.39 1.26 -0.91
CA SER A 245 -39.75 0.36 -1.87
C SER A 245 -38.25 0.63 -2.00
N ALA A 246 -37.79 1.85 -1.65
CA ALA A 246 -36.41 2.30 -1.75
C ALA A 246 -35.78 1.97 -3.12
N SER A 247 -36.58 1.99 -4.18
CA SER A 247 -36.13 1.58 -5.50
C SER A 247 -34.98 2.50 -5.98
N PRO A 248 -34.05 1.96 -6.77
CA PRO A 248 -32.98 2.76 -7.37
C PRO A 248 -33.51 4.02 -8.08
N GLU A 249 -34.61 3.88 -8.83
CA GLU A 249 -35.26 5.01 -9.51
C GLU A 249 -35.77 6.08 -8.53
N THR A 250 -36.39 5.67 -7.42
CA THR A 250 -36.86 6.60 -6.39
C THR A 250 -35.69 7.38 -5.78
N ALA A 251 -34.58 6.70 -5.46
CA ALA A 251 -33.38 7.33 -4.94
C ALA A 251 -32.76 8.33 -5.92
N ALA A 252 -32.73 7.98 -7.22
CA ALA A 252 -32.20 8.85 -8.26
C ALA A 252 -33.02 10.14 -8.40
N VAL A 253 -34.34 10.02 -8.45
CA VAL A 253 -35.24 11.16 -8.66
C VAL A 253 -35.27 12.09 -7.43
N LEU A 254 -35.22 11.53 -6.21
CA LEU A 254 -35.08 12.33 -4.98
C LEU A 254 -33.74 13.07 -4.91
N ARG A 255 -32.64 12.45 -5.34
CA ARG A 255 -31.34 13.11 -5.41
C ARG A 255 -31.37 14.30 -6.36
N THR A 256 -31.95 14.13 -7.55
CA THR A 256 -32.15 15.24 -8.51
C THR A 256 -32.98 16.36 -7.89
N GLY A 257 -34.05 16.02 -7.17
CA GLY A 257 -34.85 17.00 -6.44
C GLY A 257 -34.05 17.75 -5.35
N LYS A 258 -33.24 17.03 -4.56
CA LYS A 258 -32.34 17.60 -3.55
C LYS A 258 -31.34 18.59 -4.16
N GLU A 259 -30.77 18.25 -5.31
CA GLU A 259 -29.85 19.13 -6.04
C GLU A 259 -30.57 20.39 -6.54
N ALA A 260 -31.77 20.24 -7.11
CA ALA A 260 -32.56 21.37 -7.60
C ALA A 260 -32.95 22.36 -6.49
N VAL A 261 -33.29 21.89 -5.28
CA VAL A 261 -33.59 22.79 -4.15
C VAL A 261 -32.37 23.51 -3.57
N SER A 262 -31.15 23.19 -4.02
CA SER A 262 -29.97 23.97 -3.65
C SER A 262 -29.97 25.36 -4.30
N VAL A 263 -30.76 25.55 -5.37
CA VAL A 263 -30.93 26.83 -6.09
C VAL A 263 -32.39 27.29 -6.17
N GLN A 264 -33.35 26.43 -5.87
CA GLN A 264 -34.78 26.74 -5.85
C GLN A 264 -35.38 26.57 -4.43
N PRO A 265 -36.34 27.41 -4.00
CA PRO A 265 -36.94 27.28 -2.66
C PRO A 265 -37.67 25.94 -2.43
N ALA A 266 -38.30 25.40 -3.48
CA ALA A 266 -38.95 24.10 -3.47
C ALA A 266 -39.09 23.56 -4.90
N VAL A 267 -39.17 22.24 -5.04
CA VAL A 267 -39.41 21.54 -6.30
C VAL A 267 -40.40 20.40 -6.11
N THR A 268 -41.25 20.17 -7.11
CA THR A 268 -42.11 18.98 -7.15
C THR A 268 -41.38 17.86 -7.86
N VAL A 269 -41.24 16.73 -7.19
CA VAL A 269 -40.49 15.56 -7.62
C VAL A 269 -41.49 14.45 -7.96
N PRO A 270 -41.68 14.10 -9.24
CA PRO A 270 -42.50 12.95 -9.60
C PRO A 270 -41.82 11.67 -9.11
N LEU A 271 -42.57 10.80 -8.44
CA LEU A 271 -42.08 9.47 -8.09
C LEU A 271 -42.35 8.49 -9.25
N PRO A 272 -41.65 7.34 -9.31
CA PRO A 272 -41.83 6.37 -10.40
C PRO A 272 -43.26 5.85 -10.59
N ALA A 273 -44.12 5.93 -9.56
CA ALA A 273 -45.53 5.55 -9.69
C ALA A 273 -46.37 6.66 -10.36
N PRO A 274 -47.24 6.31 -11.33
CA PRO A 274 -48.09 7.27 -12.02
C PRO A 274 -48.92 8.15 -11.06
N GLY A 275 -48.88 9.46 -11.27
CA GLY A 275 -49.66 10.42 -10.48
C GLY A 275 -49.16 10.66 -9.05
N VAL A 276 -48.03 10.06 -8.66
CA VAL A 276 -47.44 10.23 -7.34
C VAL A 276 -46.28 11.21 -7.40
N ALA A 277 -46.27 12.21 -6.52
CA ALA A 277 -45.17 13.17 -6.42
C ALA A 277 -44.96 13.60 -4.96
N VAL A 278 -43.75 14.07 -4.66
CA VAL A 278 -43.42 14.71 -3.38
C VAL A 278 -42.91 16.12 -3.64
N VAL A 279 -43.16 17.04 -2.70
CA VAL A 279 -42.58 18.39 -2.75
C VAL A 279 -41.37 18.42 -1.83
N LEU A 280 -40.20 18.69 -2.39
CA LEU A 280 -38.99 18.95 -1.62
C LEU A 280 -38.82 20.45 -1.46
N SER A 281 -38.67 20.93 -0.22
CA SER A 281 -38.30 22.32 0.06
C SER A 281 -36.84 22.41 0.52
N ALA A 282 -36.24 23.58 0.34
CA ALA A 282 -34.92 23.88 0.91
C ALA A 282 -34.90 23.64 2.43
N THR A 283 -35.95 24.03 3.15
CA THR A 283 -36.10 23.78 4.59
C THR A 283 -36.15 22.30 4.96
N LEU A 284 -36.83 21.46 4.16
CA LEU A 284 -36.86 20.02 4.40
C LEU A 284 -35.47 19.41 4.23
N VAL A 285 -34.78 19.77 3.15
CA VAL A 285 -33.42 19.28 2.87
C VAL A 285 -32.42 19.79 3.90
N GLU A 286 -32.50 21.05 4.33
CA GLU A 286 -31.65 21.58 5.40
C GLU A 286 -31.86 20.83 6.72
N ARG A 287 -33.11 20.51 7.08
CA ARG A 287 -33.40 19.67 8.26
C ARG A 287 -32.83 18.26 8.13
N ALA A 288 -32.93 17.65 6.95
CA ALA A 288 -32.33 16.33 6.69
C ALA A 288 -30.78 16.39 6.74
N ALA A 289 -30.20 17.49 6.31
CA ALA A 289 -28.76 17.71 6.29
C ALA A 289 -28.16 18.03 7.67
N GLU A 290 -28.93 18.63 8.59
CA GLU A 290 -28.44 19.13 9.88
C GLU A 290 -27.61 18.10 10.70
N PRO A 291 -28.01 16.82 10.87
CA PRO A 291 -27.15 15.82 11.52
C PRO A 291 -25.87 15.51 10.74
N VAL A 292 -25.94 15.50 9.40
CA VAL A 292 -24.82 15.25 8.51
C VAL A 292 -23.81 16.41 8.57
N LEU A 293 -24.29 17.65 8.61
CA LEU A 293 -23.47 18.85 8.72
C LEU A 293 -22.71 18.88 10.04
N ARG A 294 -23.31 18.46 11.16
CA ARG A 294 -22.59 18.28 12.43
C ARG A 294 -21.47 17.26 12.33
N ARG A 295 -21.67 16.18 11.57
CA ARG A 295 -20.59 15.21 11.32
C ARG A 295 -19.48 15.80 10.45
N VAL A 296 -19.83 16.57 9.41
CA VAL A 296 -18.86 17.29 8.56
C VAL A 296 -18.00 18.25 9.39
N THR A 297 -18.60 19.04 10.27
CA THR A 297 -17.85 19.97 11.14
C THR A 297 -17.03 19.24 12.20
N ALA A 298 -17.52 18.10 12.72
CA ALA A 298 -16.73 17.24 13.60
C ALA A 298 -15.49 16.68 12.89
N LEU A 299 -15.60 16.22 11.63
CA LEU A 299 -14.45 15.77 10.84
C LEU A 299 -13.41 16.88 10.62
N ALA A 300 -13.86 18.13 10.50
CA ALA A 300 -12.94 19.27 10.44
C ALA A 300 -12.16 19.46 11.75
N SER A 301 -12.82 19.30 12.90
CA SER A 301 -12.13 19.27 14.20
C SER A 301 -11.19 18.09 14.32
N ASP A 302 -11.61 16.88 13.90
CA ASP A 302 -10.80 15.66 13.96
C ASP A 302 -9.50 15.82 13.13
N ALA A 303 -9.60 16.39 11.92
CA ALA A 303 -8.45 16.65 11.06
C ALA A 303 -7.48 17.69 11.64
N LEU A 304 -8.01 18.78 12.22
CA LEU A 304 -7.21 19.79 12.91
C LEU A 304 -6.48 19.21 14.13
N GLN A 305 -7.20 18.45 14.96
CA GLN A 305 -6.64 17.80 16.14
C GLN A 305 -5.55 16.79 15.76
N ALA A 306 -5.76 15.98 14.72
CA ALA A 306 -4.76 15.05 14.22
C ALA A 306 -3.50 15.75 13.68
N ALA A 307 -3.64 16.97 13.15
CA ALA A 307 -2.52 17.82 12.73
C ALA A 307 -1.87 18.60 13.90
N GLY A 308 -2.45 18.55 15.10
CA GLY A 308 -1.98 19.34 16.25
C GLY A 308 -2.23 20.84 16.14
N LEU A 309 -3.28 21.24 15.41
CA LEU A 309 -3.63 22.63 15.09
C LEU A 309 -5.00 23.02 15.65
N VAL A 310 -5.24 24.33 15.75
CA VAL A 310 -6.55 24.91 16.00
C VAL A 310 -7.05 25.70 14.78
N ALA A 311 -8.35 26.02 14.74
CA ALA A 311 -8.93 26.76 13.61
C ALA A 311 -8.30 28.15 13.39
N ALA A 312 -7.72 28.75 14.44
CA ALA A 312 -7.01 30.03 14.35
C ALA A 312 -5.70 29.94 13.55
N ASP A 313 -5.09 28.76 13.46
CA ASP A 313 -3.83 28.54 12.73
C ASP A 313 -4.04 28.43 11.21
N LEU A 314 -5.26 28.15 10.76
CA LEU A 314 -5.58 27.99 9.35
C LEU A 314 -5.60 29.34 8.64
N ASP A 315 -4.89 29.50 7.52
CA ASP A 315 -4.96 30.67 6.64
C ASP A 315 -6.23 30.70 5.78
N ALA A 316 -6.71 29.52 5.37
CA ALA A 316 -7.88 29.39 4.50
C ALA A 316 -8.64 28.08 4.74
N VAL A 317 -9.96 28.14 4.50
CA VAL A 317 -10.83 26.97 4.41
C VAL A 317 -11.40 26.90 2.99
N ARG A 318 -11.18 25.78 2.31
CA ARG A 318 -11.65 25.51 0.94
C ARG A 318 -12.65 24.37 0.96
N VAL A 319 -13.78 24.55 0.28
CA VAL A 319 -14.85 23.56 0.22
C VAL A 319 -15.06 23.13 -1.23
N VAL A 320 -14.98 21.83 -1.47
CA VAL A 320 -15.16 21.18 -2.77
C VAL A 320 -16.10 19.98 -2.64
N GLY A 321 -16.38 19.29 -3.75
CA GLY A 321 -17.31 18.16 -3.79
C GLY A 321 -18.73 18.59 -4.12
N ALA A 322 -19.50 17.71 -4.78
CA ALA A 322 -20.81 18.07 -5.32
C ALA A 322 -21.81 18.57 -4.25
N ALA A 323 -21.76 18.01 -3.04
CA ALA A 323 -22.65 18.43 -1.95
C ALA A 323 -22.24 19.79 -1.34
N ALA A 324 -21.03 20.30 -1.61
CA ALA A 324 -20.64 21.65 -1.21
C ALA A 324 -21.43 22.77 -1.93
N ALA A 325 -22.16 22.44 -3.01
CA ALA A 325 -23.10 23.37 -3.63
C ALA A 325 -24.30 23.69 -2.74
N MET A 326 -24.61 22.86 -1.74
CA MET A 326 -25.65 23.13 -0.76
C MET A 326 -25.22 24.30 0.15
N PRO A 327 -25.96 25.43 0.19
CA PRO A 327 -25.54 26.62 0.95
C PRO A 327 -25.32 26.38 2.45
N ALA A 328 -25.98 25.39 3.02
CA ALA A 328 -25.85 25.02 4.42
C ALA A 328 -24.45 24.46 4.77
N VAL A 329 -23.74 23.86 3.82
CA VAL A 329 -22.40 23.26 4.03
C VAL A 329 -21.34 24.32 4.39
N PRO A 330 -21.05 25.34 3.54
CA PRO A 330 -20.07 26.37 3.88
C PRO A 330 -20.51 27.16 5.12
N ARG A 331 -21.80 27.45 5.31
CA ARG A 331 -22.32 28.16 6.50
C ARG A 331 -22.08 27.38 7.79
N ALA A 332 -22.20 26.05 7.77
CA ALA A 332 -21.92 25.21 8.93
C ALA A 332 -20.43 25.23 9.28
N LEU A 333 -19.56 25.09 8.27
CA LEU A 333 -18.11 25.16 8.43
C LEU A 333 -17.66 26.55 8.94
N GLU A 334 -18.21 27.63 8.41
CA GLU A 334 -17.90 29.00 8.84
C GLU A 334 -18.26 29.25 10.29
N ARG A 335 -19.47 28.86 10.71
CA ARG A 335 -19.92 28.99 12.09
C ARG A 335 -19.07 28.16 13.05
N HIS A 336 -18.69 26.96 12.63
CA HIS A 336 -17.92 26.02 13.47
C HIS A 336 -16.46 26.43 13.61
N LEU A 337 -15.82 26.87 12.52
CA LEU A 337 -14.39 27.19 12.49
C LEU A 337 -14.11 28.66 12.82
N GLY A 338 -15.10 29.54 12.72
CA GLY A 338 -14.89 31.00 12.84
C GLY A 338 -14.04 31.59 11.70
N ARG A 339 -13.90 30.88 10.58
CA ARG A 339 -13.11 31.27 9.40
C ARG A 339 -13.98 31.17 8.14
N PRO A 340 -13.84 32.09 7.16
CA PRO A 340 -14.58 32.02 5.90
C PRO A 340 -14.31 30.71 5.15
N ALA A 341 -15.37 30.00 4.76
CA ALA A 341 -15.29 28.73 4.04
C ALA A 341 -15.62 28.96 2.57
N ARG A 342 -14.57 28.99 1.74
CA ARG A 342 -14.69 29.37 0.33
C ARG A 342 -14.98 28.14 -0.52
N VAL A 343 -16.17 28.10 -1.10
CA VAL A 343 -16.57 27.08 -2.07
C VAL A 343 -15.88 27.34 -3.41
N ALA A 344 -15.40 26.29 -4.07
CA ALA A 344 -14.89 26.40 -5.44
C ALA A 344 -15.98 26.84 -6.43
N GLN A 345 -15.60 27.48 -7.54
CA GLN A 345 -16.56 27.92 -8.56
C GLN A 345 -17.37 26.75 -9.14
N MET A 346 -16.71 25.62 -9.41
CA MET A 346 -17.33 24.37 -9.82
C MET A 346 -16.99 23.29 -8.77
N PRO A 347 -17.73 23.22 -7.65
CA PRO A 347 -17.33 22.39 -6.51
C PRO A 347 -17.28 20.90 -6.86
N GLY A 348 -18.20 20.40 -7.69
CA GLY A 348 -18.17 19.02 -8.19
C GLY A 348 -16.97 18.70 -9.09
N ALA A 349 -16.52 19.66 -9.90
CA ALA A 349 -15.42 19.45 -10.86
C ALA A 349 -14.04 19.90 -10.35
N ALA A 350 -13.95 20.53 -9.18
CA ALA A 350 -12.71 21.12 -8.68
C ALA A 350 -11.57 20.10 -8.60
N VAL A 351 -11.83 18.88 -8.13
CA VAL A 351 -10.81 17.82 -8.04
C VAL A 351 -10.29 17.45 -9.42
N VAL A 352 -11.16 17.11 -10.38
CA VAL A 352 -10.73 16.69 -11.73
C VAL A 352 -9.97 17.79 -12.49
N LEU A 353 -10.37 19.06 -12.30
CA LEU A 353 -9.66 20.21 -12.87
C LEU A 353 -8.27 20.38 -12.24
N GLY A 354 -8.16 20.21 -10.93
CA GLY A 354 -6.86 20.22 -10.24
C GLY A 354 -5.93 19.07 -10.65
N VAL A 355 -6.49 17.90 -10.97
CA VAL A 355 -5.75 16.76 -11.51
C VAL A 355 -5.23 17.08 -12.92
N ALA A 356 -6.03 17.75 -13.74
CA ALA A 356 -5.64 18.20 -15.08
C ALA A 356 -4.49 19.22 -15.02
N GLU A 357 -4.53 20.16 -14.07
CA GLU A 357 -3.51 21.19 -13.87
C GLU A 357 -2.25 20.69 -13.18
N ALA A 358 -2.26 19.50 -12.56
CA ALA A 358 -1.12 19.00 -11.81
C ALA A 358 0.18 19.00 -12.63
N GLU A 359 1.26 19.56 -12.11
CA GLU A 359 2.56 19.51 -12.80
C GLU A 359 3.35 18.24 -12.42
N GLY A 360 4.30 17.84 -13.27
CA GLY A 360 5.15 16.67 -13.07
C GLY A 360 5.02 15.62 -14.19
N PRO A 361 6.02 14.74 -14.32
CA PRO A 361 6.06 13.74 -15.38
C PRO A 361 4.90 12.75 -15.29
N ALA A 362 4.52 12.16 -16.42
CA ALA A 362 3.62 11.01 -16.46
C ALA A 362 4.19 9.88 -15.59
N ALA A 363 3.30 9.01 -15.08
CA ALA A 363 3.77 7.84 -14.34
C ALA A 363 4.66 6.98 -15.25
N PRO A 364 5.84 6.52 -14.79
CA PRO A 364 6.66 5.63 -15.59
C PRO A 364 5.94 4.30 -15.84
N ASP A 365 6.23 3.66 -16.98
CA ASP A 365 5.65 2.35 -17.35
C ASP A 365 5.98 1.23 -16.35
N THR A 366 7.01 1.43 -15.53
CA THR A 366 7.49 0.50 -14.50
C THR A 366 7.10 0.96 -13.10
N GLU A 367 6.79 0.03 -12.20
CA GLU A 367 6.37 0.36 -10.84
C GLU A 367 7.59 0.91 -10.08
N PRO A 368 7.50 2.05 -9.39
CA PRO A 368 8.62 2.52 -8.59
C PRO A 368 8.92 1.48 -7.52
N ALA A 369 10.21 1.21 -7.31
CA ALA A 369 10.65 0.39 -6.18
C ALA A 369 10.07 0.99 -4.89
N PRO A 370 9.53 0.17 -3.96
CA PRO A 370 8.92 0.70 -2.75
C PRO A 370 9.93 1.51 -1.96
N GLU A 371 9.42 2.58 -1.35
CA GLU A 371 10.22 3.51 -0.57
C GLU A 371 10.77 2.77 0.66
N VAL A 372 12.09 2.72 0.77
CA VAL A 372 12.74 2.07 1.92
C VAL A 372 12.37 2.87 3.16
N PRO A 373 11.86 2.23 4.23
CA PRO A 373 11.47 2.96 5.42
C PRO A 373 12.66 3.78 5.93
N ARG A 374 12.46 5.10 6.07
CA ARG A 374 13.48 6.00 6.60
C ARG A 374 13.91 5.50 7.99
N LEU A 375 15.22 5.45 8.22
CA LEU A 375 15.82 5.11 9.52
C LEU A 375 15.57 6.28 10.47
N THR A 376 14.45 6.25 11.18
CA THR A 376 14.15 7.20 12.26
C THR A 376 14.94 6.83 13.52
N ALA A 377 15.21 7.79 14.40
CA ALA A 377 15.98 7.55 15.63
C ALA A 377 15.44 6.37 16.46
N LEU A 378 14.11 6.25 16.58
CA LEU A 378 13.43 5.12 17.24
C LEU A 378 13.71 3.77 16.57
N ARG A 379 13.72 3.71 15.24
CA ARG A 379 14.02 2.48 14.49
C ARG A 379 15.49 2.10 14.57
N THR A 380 16.37 3.10 14.52
CA THR A 380 17.81 2.90 14.72
C THR A 380 18.09 2.36 16.12
N LEU A 381 17.41 2.87 17.14
CA LEU A 381 17.51 2.38 18.52
C LEU A 381 16.95 0.95 18.65
N GLY A 382 15.84 0.64 17.98
CA GLY A 382 15.28 -0.71 17.89
C GLY A 382 16.18 -1.75 17.18
N LEU A 383 17.15 -1.32 16.37
CA LEU A 383 18.18 -2.17 15.78
C LEU A 383 19.40 -2.27 16.70
N ILE A 384 19.91 -1.14 17.19
CA ILE A 384 21.17 -1.10 17.95
C ILE A 384 21.03 -1.80 19.31
N VAL A 385 19.91 -1.60 20.01
CA VAL A 385 19.75 -2.10 21.39
C VAL A 385 19.75 -3.65 21.45
N PRO A 386 18.95 -4.39 20.66
CA PRO A 386 19.02 -5.85 20.65
C PRO A 386 20.36 -6.38 20.17
N GLY A 387 20.98 -5.72 19.17
CA GLY A 387 22.29 -6.13 18.65
C GLY A 387 23.42 -6.00 19.67
N LEU A 388 23.52 -4.85 20.33
CA LEU A 388 24.52 -4.64 21.39
C LEU A 388 24.27 -5.54 22.59
N ALA A 389 23.02 -5.69 23.03
CA ALA A 389 22.67 -6.58 24.13
C ALA A 389 23.00 -8.05 23.82
N SER A 390 22.76 -8.49 22.57
CA SER A 390 23.14 -9.83 22.10
C SER A 390 24.65 -10.06 22.19
N ILE A 391 25.46 -9.11 21.71
CA ILE A 391 26.93 -9.20 21.73
C ILE A 391 27.47 -9.15 23.16
N VAL A 392 26.93 -8.28 24.02
CA VAL A 392 27.35 -8.15 25.42
C VAL A 392 27.06 -9.43 26.20
N LEU A 393 25.87 -10.03 26.03
CA LEU A 393 25.51 -11.28 26.69
C LEU A 393 26.35 -12.46 26.17
N ALA A 394 26.57 -12.55 24.87
CA ALA A 394 27.45 -13.58 24.29
C ALA A 394 28.90 -13.41 24.78
N GLY A 395 29.40 -12.17 24.86
CA GLY A 395 30.72 -11.87 25.39
C GLY A 395 30.83 -12.18 26.89
N HIS A 396 29.85 -11.77 27.68
CA HIS A 396 29.79 -12.04 29.11
C HIS A 396 29.81 -13.55 29.38
N PHE A 397 29.05 -14.33 28.61
CA PHE A 397 29.10 -15.78 28.66
C PHE A 397 30.54 -16.31 28.44
N VAL A 398 31.23 -15.84 27.40
CA VAL A 398 32.61 -16.26 27.09
C VAL A 398 33.62 -15.88 28.19
N PHE A 399 33.45 -14.72 28.83
CA PHE A 399 34.39 -14.22 29.84
C PHE A 399 34.15 -14.79 31.25
N THR A 400 32.91 -15.13 31.60
CA THR A 400 32.54 -15.58 32.96
C THR A 400 32.60 -17.09 33.15
N THR A 401 32.44 -17.89 32.09
CA THR A 401 32.27 -19.36 32.19
C THR A 401 33.56 -20.16 32.33
N ARG A 402 34.60 -19.63 32.99
CA ARG A 402 35.81 -20.42 33.35
C ARG A 402 35.53 -21.38 34.53
N GLY A 403 34.54 -22.26 34.40
CA GLY A 403 34.33 -23.42 35.27
C GLY A 403 33.00 -23.53 36.04
N ALA A 404 31.94 -22.78 35.70
CA ALA A 404 30.63 -22.91 36.36
C ALA A 404 29.51 -23.36 35.40
N THR A 405 28.71 -24.31 35.88
CA THR A 405 27.77 -25.15 35.14
C THR A 405 26.32 -24.69 35.32
N ALA A 406 25.53 -24.69 34.24
CA ALA A 406 24.07 -24.47 34.15
C ALA A 406 23.51 -23.03 34.05
N SER A 407 23.91 -22.04 34.87
CA SER A 407 23.25 -20.71 34.88
C SER A 407 23.52 -19.86 33.63
N SER A 408 24.67 -20.05 32.99
CA SER A 408 25.14 -19.24 31.85
C SER A 408 24.47 -19.58 30.52
N TRP A 409 23.82 -20.75 30.41
CA TRP A 409 23.10 -21.15 29.20
C TRP A 409 21.87 -20.27 28.93
N GLY A 410 21.24 -19.73 29.99
CA GLY A 410 20.16 -18.77 29.87
C GLY A 410 20.61 -17.48 29.17
N GLU A 411 21.82 -16.99 29.47
CA GLU A 411 22.38 -15.79 28.84
C GLU A 411 22.67 -15.99 27.36
N LEU A 412 23.20 -17.15 26.98
CA LEU A 412 23.46 -17.50 25.58
C LEU A 412 22.16 -17.67 24.77
N ALA A 413 21.14 -18.28 25.36
CA ALA A 413 19.82 -18.40 24.75
C ALA A 413 19.19 -17.02 24.53
N ILE A 414 19.27 -16.12 25.53
CA ILE A 414 18.81 -14.74 25.41
C ILE A 414 19.61 -13.98 24.34
N ALA A 415 20.92 -14.18 24.25
CA ALA A 415 21.77 -13.59 23.21
C ALA A 415 21.35 -14.03 21.80
N GLY A 416 21.02 -15.32 21.62
CA GLY A 416 20.51 -15.86 20.36
C GLY A 416 19.13 -15.31 19.98
N VAL A 417 18.20 -15.18 20.95
CA VAL A 417 16.89 -14.57 20.73
C VAL A 417 17.03 -13.09 20.33
N LEU A 418 17.91 -12.33 20.99
CA LEU A 418 18.17 -10.94 20.66
C LEU A 418 18.82 -10.76 19.28
N ALA A 419 19.67 -11.70 18.85
CA ALA A 419 20.22 -11.73 17.49
C ALA A 419 19.13 -12.00 16.43
N LEU A 420 18.18 -12.90 16.71
CA LEU A 420 17.02 -13.14 15.86
C LEU A 420 16.12 -11.91 15.77
N VAL A 421 15.83 -11.26 16.91
CA VAL A 421 15.05 -10.02 16.95
C VAL A 421 15.73 -8.91 16.15
N LEU A 422 17.05 -8.76 16.22
CA LEU A 422 17.81 -7.84 15.38
C LEU A 422 17.62 -8.14 13.89
N CYS A 423 17.78 -9.41 13.49
CA CYS A 423 17.70 -9.80 12.07
C CYS A 423 16.28 -9.63 11.52
N LEU A 424 15.24 -9.91 12.31
CA LEU A 424 13.84 -9.66 11.97
C LEU A 424 13.52 -8.16 11.95
N ALA A 425 14.04 -7.38 12.89
CA ALA A 425 13.90 -5.92 12.87
C ALA A 425 14.56 -5.33 11.61
N ALA A 426 15.68 -5.90 11.14
CA ALA A 426 16.37 -5.50 9.92
C ALA A 426 15.66 -5.92 8.60
N ALA A 427 14.64 -6.79 8.67
CA ALA A 427 13.96 -7.38 7.52
C ALA A 427 13.48 -6.39 6.44
N PRO A 428 12.87 -5.23 6.77
CA PRO A 428 12.42 -4.27 5.76
C PRO A 428 13.57 -3.68 4.93
N TRP A 429 14.75 -3.49 5.53
CA TRP A 429 15.94 -2.98 4.85
C TRP A 429 16.64 -4.08 4.03
N ILE A 430 16.63 -5.32 4.52
CA ILE A 430 17.13 -6.49 3.80
C ILE A 430 16.26 -6.73 2.55
N GLY A 431 14.94 -6.73 2.69
CA GLY A 431 14.00 -6.87 1.58
C GLY A 431 14.17 -5.78 0.52
N ALA A 432 14.35 -4.53 0.96
CA ALA A 432 14.61 -3.42 0.04
C ALA A 432 15.98 -3.49 -0.65
N ALA A 433 17.03 -3.95 0.05
CA ALA A 433 18.35 -4.16 -0.55
C ALA A 433 18.31 -5.27 -1.61
N LEU A 434 17.62 -6.37 -1.32
CA LEU A 434 17.41 -7.47 -2.27
C LEU A 434 16.65 -7.03 -3.52
N ALA A 435 15.63 -6.18 -3.36
CA ALA A 435 14.88 -5.61 -4.47
C ALA A 435 15.73 -4.70 -5.38
N ARG A 436 16.73 -4.00 -4.82
CA ARG A 436 17.66 -3.15 -5.61
C ARG A 436 18.71 -3.96 -6.38
N ASP A 437 19.24 -5.00 -5.77
CA ASP A 437 20.37 -5.79 -6.31
C ASP A 437 19.95 -6.73 -7.45
N ALA A 438 18.70 -7.22 -7.44
CA ALA A 438 18.21 -8.16 -8.44
C ALA A 438 17.99 -7.56 -9.85
N GLY A 439 18.21 -6.26 -10.06
CA GLY A 439 17.98 -5.58 -11.35
C GLY A 439 16.51 -5.60 -11.83
N GLN A 440 15.59 -6.17 -11.06
CA GLN A 440 14.18 -6.36 -11.42
C GLN A 440 13.29 -5.37 -10.69
N ARG A 441 13.34 -4.11 -11.13
CA ARG A 441 12.45 -3.03 -10.64
C ARG A 441 10.96 -3.23 -10.98
N GLY A 442 10.57 -4.36 -11.59
CA GLY A 442 9.19 -4.61 -12.03
C GLY A 442 8.58 -5.95 -11.62
N GLY A 443 9.33 -6.83 -10.94
CA GLY A 443 8.86 -8.20 -10.66
C GLY A 443 8.38 -8.44 -9.22
N TRP A 444 8.65 -7.51 -8.30
CA TRP A 444 8.40 -7.71 -6.87
C TRP A 444 7.41 -6.67 -6.36
N ASP A 445 6.19 -7.11 -6.05
CA ASP A 445 5.24 -6.29 -5.32
C ASP A 445 5.69 -6.06 -3.87
N ALA A 446 5.06 -5.10 -3.18
CA ALA A 446 5.42 -4.73 -1.82
C ALA A 446 5.32 -5.91 -0.83
N ALA A 447 4.37 -6.83 -1.06
CA ALA A 447 4.20 -8.03 -0.25
C ALA A 447 5.38 -8.99 -0.42
N ALA A 448 5.82 -9.26 -1.66
CA ALA A 448 6.95 -10.13 -1.95
C ALA A 448 8.26 -9.62 -1.33
N GLN A 449 8.48 -8.30 -1.33
CA GLN A 449 9.68 -7.71 -0.72
C GLN A 449 9.69 -7.82 0.81
N VAL A 450 8.55 -7.58 1.45
CA VAL A 450 8.41 -7.75 2.91
C VAL A 450 8.57 -9.22 3.29
N SER A 451 7.92 -10.13 2.57
CA SER A 451 8.05 -11.57 2.82
C SER A 451 9.49 -12.06 2.64
N ALA A 452 10.18 -11.64 1.58
CA ALA A 452 11.58 -12.02 1.37
C ALA A 452 12.52 -11.43 2.41
N GLY A 453 12.29 -10.18 2.82
CA GLY A 453 13.03 -9.54 3.89
C GLY A 453 12.88 -10.30 5.21
N LEU A 454 11.65 -10.70 5.56
CA LEU A 454 11.35 -11.47 6.78
C LEU A 454 11.98 -12.86 6.73
N LEU A 455 11.85 -13.59 5.62
CA LEU A 455 12.46 -14.91 5.45
C LEU A 455 13.99 -14.86 5.54
N THR A 456 14.59 -13.81 4.98
CA THR A 456 16.04 -13.62 5.02
C THR A 456 16.49 -13.26 6.43
N GLY A 457 15.77 -12.36 7.11
CA GLY A 457 16.02 -12.01 8.51
C GLY A 457 15.90 -13.21 9.45
N ASP A 458 14.89 -14.06 9.27
CA ASP A 458 14.69 -15.29 10.04
C ASP A 458 15.85 -16.27 9.83
N ALA A 459 16.22 -16.55 8.57
CA ALA A 459 17.33 -17.43 8.25
C ALA A 459 18.68 -16.94 8.83
N PHE A 460 18.97 -15.64 8.75
CA PHE A 460 20.18 -15.07 9.36
C PHE A 460 20.15 -15.16 10.88
N GLY A 461 19.03 -14.83 11.52
CA GLY A 461 18.88 -14.88 12.97
C GLY A 461 19.08 -16.28 13.54
N VAL A 462 18.47 -17.29 12.91
CA VAL A 462 18.65 -18.71 13.28
C VAL A 462 20.11 -19.15 13.09
N THR A 463 20.75 -18.70 12.01
CA THR A 463 22.17 -19.02 11.73
C THR A 463 23.11 -18.43 12.79
N VAL A 464 22.90 -17.17 13.18
CA VAL A 464 23.70 -16.51 14.24
C VAL A 464 23.50 -17.19 15.59
N ALA A 465 22.26 -17.55 15.94
CA ALA A 465 21.97 -18.28 17.17
C ALA A 465 22.64 -19.67 17.20
N ALA A 466 22.65 -20.39 16.07
CA ALA A 466 23.35 -21.66 15.94
C ALA A 466 24.88 -21.50 16.08
N LEU A 467 25.46 -20.43 15.52
CA LEU A 467 26.88 -20.12 15.68
C LEU A 467 27.26 -19.80 17.12
N TYR A 468 26.40 -19.09 17.87
CA TYR A 468 26.60 -18.88 19.31
C TYR A 468 26.58 -20.19 20.10
N ALA A 469 25.66 -21.11 19.77
CA ALA A 469 25.62 -22.44 20.40
C ALA A 469 26.89 -23.26 20.11
N VAL A 470 27.38 -23.23 18.87
CA VAL A 470 28.62 -23.92 18.47
C VAL A 470 29.85 -23.32 19.15
N ALA A 471 29.94 -21.99 19.20
CA ALA A 471 31.04 -21.29 19.88
C ALA A 471 31.08 -21.61 21.39
N ALA A 472 29.91 -21.70 22.03
CA ALA A 472 29.80 -22.11 23.43
C ALA A 472 30.25 -23.56 23.65
N GLY A 473 29.86 -24.49 22.76
CA GLY A 473 30.28 -25.89 22.82
C GLY A 473 31.81 -26.06 22.70
N LEU A 474 32.45 -25.23 21.88
CA LEU A 474 33.91 -25.22 21.70
C LEU A 474 34.67 -24.75 22.96
N TYR A 475 34.10 -23.79 23.71
CA TYR A 475 34.77 -23.18 24.86
C TYR A 475 34.67 -24.02 26.14
N LEU A 476 33.66 -24.88 26.25
CA LEU A 476 33.39 -25.70 27.45
C LEU A 476 34.12 -27.08 27.46
N VAL A 477 34.92 -27.40 26.43
CA VAL A 477 35.73 -28.65 26.34
C VAL A 477 34.90 -29.93 26.61
N VAL A 478 33.66 -29.97 26.15
CA VAL A 478 32.81 -31.18 26.22
C VAL A 478 32.97 -31.97 24.91
N PRO A 479 33.16 -33.30 24.94
CA PRO A 479 33.20 -34.11 23.71
C PRO A 479 31.92 -33.89 22.88
N PHE A 480 32.11 -33.52 21.60
CA PHE A 480 31.07 -33.00 20.69
C PHE A 480 29.86 -33.92 20.42
N GLY A 481 29.83 -35.15 20.95
CA GLY A 481 28.77 -36.12 20.69
C GLY A 481 27.41 -35.71 21.24
N GLU A 482 27.35 -35.33 22.53
CA GLU A 482 26.08 -34.96 23.18
C GLU A 482 25.62 -33.52 22.86
N PRO A 483 26.47 -32.47 22.94
CA PRO A 483 26.00 -31.09 22.77
C PRO A 483 25.48 -30.76 21.36
N LEU A 484 26.04 -31.40 20.33
CA LEU A 484 25.60 -31.22 18.95
C LEU A 484 24.21 -31.83 18.70
N GLN A 485 23.88 -32.93 19.39
CA GLN A 485 22.55 -33.54 19.33
C GLN A 485 21.49 -32.65 19.98
N TRP A 486 21.79 -32.05 21.14
CA TRP A 486 20.87 -31.15 21.86
C TRP A 486 20.68 -29.78 21.18
N SER A 487 21.67 -29.29 20.44
CA SER A 487 21.58 -28.03 19.70
C SER A 487 20.91 -28.16 18.34
N LEU A 488 21.01 -29.33 17.68
CA LEU A 488 20.33 -29.59 16.40
C LEU A 488 18.87 -30.04 16.59
N LEU A 489 18.52 -30.70 17.71
CA LEU A 489 17.16 -31.20 17.97
C LEU A 489 16.05 -30.13 17.89
N PRO A 490 16.23 -28.89 18.40
CA PRO A 490 15.22 -27.84 18.31
C PRO A 490 15.19 -27.13 16.94
N VAL A 491 16.32 -27.14 16.21
CA VAL A 491 16.50 -26.44 14.93
C VAL A 491 15.96 -27.28 13.76
N LEU A 492 16.05 -28.60 13.86
CA LEU A 492 15.65 -29.54 12.81
C LEU A 492 14.13 -29.47 12.49
N PRO A 493 13.21 -29.40 13.46
CA PRO A 493 11.78 -29.22 13.19
C PRO A 493 11.46 -27.88 12.51
N ALA A 494 12.13 -26.80 12.91
CA ALA A 494 11.95 -25.48 12.30
C ALA A 494 12.45 -25.45 10.85
N ALA A 495 13.63 -26.05 10.59
CA ALA A 495 14.17 -26.19 9.24
C ALA A 495 13.30 -27.08 8.33
N LEU A 496 12.76 -28.17 8.88
CA LEU A 496 11.84 -29.06 8.16
C LEU A 496 10.48 -28.39 7.87
N LEU A 497 9.94 -27.63 8.82
CA LEU A 497 8.70 -26.86 8.62
C LEU A 497 8.88 -25.79 7.54
N ALA A 498 9.99 -25.05 7.56
CA ALA A 498 10.34 -24.08 6.54
C ALA A 498 10.48 -24.73 5.15
N ALA A 499 11.11 -25.90 5.08
CA ALA A 499 11.21 -26.67 3.83
C ALA A 499 9.85 -27.19 3.33
N ALA A 500 8.98 -27.66 4.23
CA ALA A 500 7.63 -28.15 3.87
C ALA A 500 6.73 -27.03 3.34
N VAL A 501 6.76 -25.85 3.97
CA VAL A 501 6.04 -24.65 3.51
C VAL A 501 6.55 -24.22 2.13
N ALA A 502 7.86 -24.24 1.91
CA ALA A 502 8.44 -23.94 0.60
C ALA A 502 7.99 -24.91 -0.51
N VAL A 503 7.85 -26.20 -0.20
CA VAL A 503 7.36 -27.22 -1.16
C VAL A 503 5.86 -27.08 -1.46
N LEU A 504 5.03 -26.74 -0.47
CA LEU A 504 3.60 -26.48 -0.66
C LEU A 504 3.34 -25.29 -1.59
N ILE A 505 4.15 -24.25 -1.48
CA ILE A 505 4.09 -23.05 -2.34
C ILE A 505 4.54 -23.39 -3.77
N ARG A 506 5.57 -24.24 -3.93
CA ARG A 506 6.08 -24.69 -5.24
C ARG A 506 5.04 -25.40 -6.10
N ARG A 507 4.10 -26.15 -5.50
CA ARG A 507 3.04 -26.85 -6.24
C ARG A 507 2.04 -25.92 -6.95
N ARG A 508 2.09 -24.61 -6.70
CA ARG A 508 1.16 -23.61 -7.28
C ARG A 508 1.77 -22.76 -8.41
N LEU A 509 2.99 -23.04 -8.89
CA LEU A 509 3.70 -22.20 -9.86
C LEU A 509 4.17 -22.98 -11.11
N SER A 510 4.07 -22.35 -12.28
CA SER A 510 4.56 -22.78 -13.61
C SER A 510 5.13 -21.55 -14.34
N PRO A 511 6.20 -21.61 -15.18
CA PRO A 511 6.89 -22.78 -15.79
C PRO A 511 8.40 -22.94 -15.43
N ALA A 512 9.13 -23.81 -16.15
CA ALA A 512 10.37 -24.53 -15.72
C ALA A 512 11.74 -23.91 -16.09
N VAL A 513 12.79 -24.22 -15.30
CA VAL A 513 14.07 -23.50 -15.29
C VAL A 513 15.30 -24.45 -15.35
N ASN A 514 16.37 -24.02 -16.04
CA ASN A 514 17.66 -24.74 -16.21
C ASN A 514 18.74 -24.36 -15.16
N LEU A 515 19.58 -25.33 -14.78
CA LEU A 515 20.67 -25.19 -13.78
C LEU A 515 22.08 -25.28 -14.41
N GLU A 516 22.93 -24.27 -14.18
CA GLU A 516 24.38 -24.33 -14.48
C GLU A 516 25.24 -24.47 -13.21
N PHE A 517 26.25 -25.35 -13.27
CA PHE A 517 27.15 -25.76 -12.19
C PHE A 517 28.37 -24.82 -12.03
N PRO A 518 28.95 -24.58 -10.83
CA PRO A 518 30.00 -23.58 -10.60
C PRO A 518 31.41 -24.22 -10.48
N PRO A 519 32.15 -24.42 -11.59
CA PRO A 519 33.35 -25.27 -11.61
C PRO A 519 34.51 -24.77 -10.74
N VAL A 520 34.71 -23.45 -10.64
CA VAL A 520 35.87 -22.86 -9.92
C VAL A 520 35.77 -23.04 -8.41
N ALA A 521 34.58 -22.86 -7.83
CA ALA A 521 34.38 -23.05 -6.39
C ALA A 521 34.55 -24.53 -6.01
N THR A 522 34.00 -25.43 -6.83
CA THR A 522 34.14 -26.88 -6.63
C THR A 522 35.60 -27.33 -6.71
N LEU A 523 36.40 -26.78 -7.64
CA LEU A 523 37.81 -27.10 -7.76
C LEU A 523 38.60 -26.67 -6.51
N ILE A 524 38.40 -25.44 -6.03
CA ILE A 524 39.09 -24.90 -4.84
C ILE A 524 38.73 -25.69 -3.57
N LEU A 525 37.45 -26.00 -3.39
CA LEU A 525 36.96 -26.87 -2.31
C LEU A 525 37.59 -28.26 -2.36
N SER A 526 37.68 -28.85 -3.54
CA SER A 526 38.21 -30.21 -3.72
C SER A 526 39.71 -30.26 -3.42
N VAL A 527 40.49 -29.32 -3.95
CA VAL A 527 41.93 -29.22 -3.69
C VAL A 527 42.20 -28.96 -2.20
N GLY A 528 41.47 -28.02 -1.57
CA GLY A 528 41.59 -27.74 -0.15
C GLY A 528 41.24 -28.94 0.74
N SER A 529 40.17 -29.66 0.39
CA SER A 529 39.73 -30.85 1.14
C SER A 529 40.70 -32.01 1.03
N VAL A 530 41.27 -32.25 -0.17
CA VAL A 530 42.29 -33.29 -0.37
C VAL A 530 43.57 -32.94 0.39
N LEU A 531 44.04 -31.69 0.29
CA LEU A 531 45.24 -31.24 0.99
C LEU A 531 45.07 -31.40 2.51
N PHE A 532 43.93 -30.94 3.05
CA PHE A 532 43.60 -31.08 4.47
C PHE A 532 43.47 -32.56 4.90
N ALA A 533 42.78 -33.40 4.12
CA ALA A 533 42.59 -34.81 4.45
C ALA A 533 43.90 -35.62 4.42
N VAL A 534 44.79 -35.33 3.48
CA VAL A 534 46.10 -35.99 3.38
C VAL A 534 46.99 -35.58 4.55
N THR A 535 47.03 -34.30 4.91
CA THR A 535 47.87 -33.81 6.01
C THR A 535 47.40 -34.25 7.39
N VAL A 536 46.10 -34.49 7.55
CA VAL A 536 45.51 -34.95 8.80
C VAL A 536 45.70 -36.46 9.01
N ARG A 537 45.81 -37.25 7.94
CA ARG A 537 46.01 -38.71 8.01
C ARG A 537 47.46 -39.16 7.97
N ALA A 538 48.36 -38.36 7.40
CA ALA A 538 49.77 -38.71 7.26
C ALA A 538 50.56 -38.39 8.54
N GLY A 539 51.19 -39.40 9.14
CA GLY A 539 52.23 -39.18 10.15
C GLY A 539 53.52 -38.71 9.45
N PHE A 540 53.82 -37.42 9.53
CA PHE A 540 55.01 -36.86 8.87
C PHE A 540 56.30 -37.28 9.61
N PRO A 541 57.34 -37.75 8.90
CA PRO A 541 58.65 -38.07 9.48
C PRO A 541 59.28 -36.87 10.18
N ALA A 542 60.11 -37.13 11.20
CA ALA A 542 60.86 -36.11 11.91
C ALA A 542 61.71 -35.28 10.92
N GLY A 543 61.54 -33.95 10.94
CA GLY A 543 62.16 -33.01 10.00
C GLY A 543 61.22 -32.43 8.94
N THR A 544 60.06 -33.05 8.70
CA THR A 544 59.06 -32.55 7.70
C THR A 544 57.74 -32.07 8.31
N GLN A 545 57.62 -32.07 9.63
CA GLN A 545 56.40 -31.71 10.37
C GLN A 545 55.92 -30.29 10.08
N ALA A 546 56.84 -29.32 9.99
CA ALA A 546 56.50 -27.94 9.65
C ALA A 546 55.85 -27.80 8.27
N TRP A 547 56.24 -28.63 7.30
CA TRP A 547 55.62 -28.67 5.98
C TRP A 547 54.23 -29.30 6.01
N GLY A 548 54.02 -30.32 6.84
CA GLY A 548 52.71 -30.93 7.09
C GLY A 548 51.72 -29.95 7.73
N GLU A 549 52.17 -29.19 8.73
CA GLU A 549 51.35 -28.16 9.39
C GLU A 549 51.00 -27.00 8.45
N ALA A 550 51.97 -26.52 7.67
CA ALA A 550 51.73 -25.48 6.68
C ALA A 550 50.74 -25.93 5.60
N ALA A 551 50.86 -27.17 5.12
CA ALA A 551 49.93 -27.75 4.15
C ALA A 551 48.51 -27.95 4.72
N CYS A 552 48.41 -28.33 6.01
CA CYS A 552 47.12 -28.46 6.70
C CYS A 552 46.38 -27.11 6.79
N ARG A 553 47.10 -26.06 7.19
CA ARG A 553 46.56 -24.69 7.28
C ARG A 553 46.18 -24.13 5.91
N LEU A 554 46.98 -24.41 4.88
CA LEU A 554 46.64 -24.06 3.51
C LEU A 554 45.37 -24.80 3.04
N GLY A 555 45.23 -26.08 3.38
CA GLY A 555 44.04 -26.87 3.10
C GLY A 555 42.78 -26.28 3.73
N GLY A 556 42.81 -25.98 5.04
CA GLY A 556 41.69 -25.34 5.73
C GLY A 556 41.36 -23.94 5.18
N ALA A 557 42.36 -23.17 4.79
CA ALA A 557 42.16 -21.86 4.16
C ALA A 557 41.47 -21.95 2.79
N LEU A 558 41.87 -22.92 1.96
CA LEU A 558 41.23 -23.17 0.67
C LEU A 558 39.79 -23.66 0.82
N VAL A 559 39.50 -24.49 1.84
CA VAL A 559 38.13 -24.91 2.16
C VAL A 559 37.28 -23.71 2.57
N GLY A 560 37.77 -22.86 3.48
CA GLY A 560 37.06 -21.65 3.90
C GLY A 560 36.80 -20.66 2.76
N ALA A 561 37.80 -20.44 1.90
CA ALA A 561 37.65 -19.61 0.72
C ALA A 561 36.66 -20.21 -0.29
N GLY A 562 36.73 -21.51 -0.56
CA GLY A 562 35.83 -22.20 -1.47
C GLY A 562 34.37 -22.20 -0.99
N VAL A 563 34.13 -22.34 0.32
CA VAL A 563 32.81 -22.16 0.94
C VAL A 563 32.25 -20.77 0.67
N ALA A 564 33.06 -19.73 0.86
CA ALA A 564 32.63 -18.36 0.59
C ALA A 564 32.31 -18.14 -0.90
N LEU A 565 33.12 -18.69 -1.81
CA LEU A 565 32.88 -18.61 -3.25
C LEU A 565 31.59 -19.31 -3.68
N LEU A 566 31.17 -20.34 -2.92
CA LEU A 566 29.93 -21.07 -3.15
C LEU A 566 28.71 -20.31 -2.61
N LEU A 567 28.83 -19.69 -1.42
CA LEU A 567 27.72 -19.05 -0.72
C LEU A 567 27.35 -17.66 -1.25
N PHE A 568 28.34 -16.90 -1.74
CA PHE A 568 28.16 -15.49 -2.08
C PHE A 568 28.23 -15.27 -3.59
N ARG A 569 27.18 -14.65 -4.15
CA ARG A 569 27.08 -14.35 -5.60
C ARG A 569 27.63 -12.97 -5.98
N ILE A 570 27.59 -12.01 -5.06
CA ILE A 570 28.03 -10.63 -5.29
C ILE A 570 29.56 -10.60 -5.25
N THR A 571 30.22 -10.17 -6.34
CA THR A 571 31.67 -10.29 -6.52
C THR A 571 32.50 -9.65 -5.40
N VAL A 572 32.06 -8.48 -4.90
CA VAL A 572 32.74 -7.76 -3.82
C VAL A 572 32.62 -8.50 -2.49
N LEU A 573 31.39 -8.87 -2.12
CA LEU A 573 31.13 -9.63 -0.88
C LEU A 573 31.80 -11.00 -0.90
N ARG A 574 31.82 -11.63 -2.08
CA ARG A 574 32.48 -12.91 -2.33
C ARG A 574 33.99 -12.82 -2.11
N GLY A 575 34.64 -11.75 -2.58
CA GLY A 575 36.06 -11.52 -2.35
C GLY A 575 36.39 -11.29 -0.86
N ILE A 576 35.61 -10.45 -0.20
CA ILE A 576 35.77 -10.13 1.22
C ILE A 576 35.53 -11.38 2.09
N ALA A 577 34.43 -12.10 1.84
CA ALA A 577 34.11 -13.31 2.59
C ALA A 577 35.10 -14.45 2.34
N ALA A 578 35.62 -14.60 1.10
CA ALA A 578 36.64 -15.60 0.81
C ALA A 578 37.97 -15.32 1.54
N LEU A 579 38.34 -14.05 1.68
CA LEU A 579 39.50 -13.66 2.47
C LEU A 579 39.29 -13.96 3.96
N VAL A 580 38.14 -13.54 4.51
CA VAL A 580 37.84 -13.71 5.95
C VAL A 580 37.68 -15.18 6.32
N LEU A 581 36.87 -15.93 5.58
CA LEU A 581 36.63 -17.36 5.85
C LEU A 581 37.85 -18.21 5.49
N GLY A 582 38.67 -17.79 4.51
CA GLY A 582 39.94 -18.45 4.21
C GLY A 582 40.97 -18.26 5.32
N VAL A 583 41.14 -17.04 5.83
CA VAL A 583 42.03 -16.79 6.98
C VAL A 583 41.54 -17.56 8.20
N PHE A 584 40.25 -17.51 8.49
CA PHE A 584 39.65 -18.24 9.61
C PHE A 584 39.82 -19.76 9.45
N GLY A 585 39.57 -20.29 8.26
CA GLY A 585 39.81 -21.70 7.92
C GLY A 585 41.27 -22.11 8.09
N GLY A 586 42.23 -21.26 7.77
CA GLY A 586 43.65 -21.54 8.01
C GLY A 586 44.03 -21.57 9.48
N PHE A 587 43.40 -20.73 10.31
CA PHE A 587 43.67 -20.67 11.76
C PHE A 587 43.09 -21.85 12.53
N ILE A 588 41.92 -22.35 12.13
CA ILE A 588 41.23 -23.45 12.83
C ILE A 588 41.59 -24.84 12.27
N ALA A 589 42.42 -24.92 11.23
CA ALA A 589 42.81 -26.17 10.57
C ALA A 589 43.64 -27.07 11.50
N ASP A 590 42.98 -28.04 12.12
CA ASP A 590 43.56 -28.99 13.07
C ASP A 590 42.91 -30.38 12.89
N PRO A 591 43.62 -31.49 13.14
CA PRO A 591 43.03 -32.84 13.13
C PRO A 591 41.77 -33.01 14.01
N ARG A 592 41.58 -32.16 15.03
CA ARG A 592 40.41 -32.18 15.93
C ARG A 592 39.21 -31.41 15.37
N THR A 593 39.39 -30.61 14.31
CA THR A 593 38.33 -29.74 13.73
C THR A 593 37.75 -30.26 12.42
N ILE A 594 38.09 -31.50 12.01
CA ILE A 594 37.61 -32.14 10.76
C ILE A 594 36.08 -32.09 10.63
N GLY A 595 35.35 -32.33 11.74
CA GLY A 595 33.88 -32.28 11.76
C GLY A 595 33.31 -30.89 11.48
N VAL A 596 34.02 -29.83 11.89
CA VAL A 596 33.61 -28.42 11.69
C VAL A 596 33.72 -28.04 10.21
N PHE A 597 34.80 -28.43 9.55
CA PHE A 597 34.94 -28.24 8.10
C PHE A 597 33.92 -29.07 7.32
N GLY A 598 33.67 -30.32 7.72
CA GLY A 598 32.65 -31.16 7.10
C GLY A 598 31.24 -30.56 7.20
N ALA A 599 30.85 -30.08 8.38
CA ALA A 599 29.57 -29.41 8.59
C ALA A 599 29.47 -28.09 7.81
N GLY A 600 30.52 -27.27 7.83
CA GLY A 600 30.57 -26.01 7.08
C GLY A 600 30.43 -26.20 5.57
N VAL A 601 31.10 -27.19 5.00
CA VAL A 601 30.96 -27.55 3.57
C VAL A 601 29.56 -28.11 3.28
N GLY A 602 29.02 -28.96 4.15
CA GLY A 602 27.66 -29.49 4.01
C GLY A 602 26.59 -28.39 4.01
N ILE A 603 26.68 -27.44 4.94
CA ILE A 603 25.80 -26.27 5.00
C ILE A 603 25.98 -25.40 3.75
N ALA A 604 27.22 -25.15 3.33
CA ALA A 604 27.48 -24.35 2.14
C ALA A 604 26.85 -24.96 0.88
N VAL A 605 27.03 -26.27 0.68
CA VAL A 605 26.44 -27.01 -0.43
C VAL A 605 24.92 -27.02 -0.35
N ALA A 606 24.34 -27.22 0.84
CA ALA A 606 22.90 -27.19 1.06
C ALA A 606 22.31 -25.80 0.78
N VAL A 607 22.97 -24.72 1.24
CA VAL A 607 22.55 -23.34 0.99
C VAL A 607 22.70 -22.99 -0.49
N TRP A 608 23.78 -23.41 -1.15
CA TRP A 608 23.95 -23.18 -2.59
C TRP A 608 22.87 -23.90 -3.43
N TRP A 609 22.59 -25.16 -3.11
CA TRP A 609 21.47 -25.89 -3.70
C TRP A 609 20.14 -25.21 -3.39
N GLY A 610 19.92 -24.80 -2.14
CA GLY A 610 18.74 -24.05 -1.71
C GLY A 610 18.56 -22.75 -2.49
N GLN A 611 19.62 -21.98 -2.69
CA GLN A 611 19.62 -20.75 -3.49
C GLN A 611 19.36 -21.00 -4.97
N ARG A 612 19.88 -22.10 -5.54
CA ARG A 612 19.57 -22.50 -6.92
C ARG A 612 18.15 -23.02 -7.08
N LEU A 613 17.64 -23.77 -6.11
CA LEU A 613 16.22 -24.17 -6.02
C LEU A 613 15.31 -22.95 -5.84
N LEU A 614 15.75 -21.93 -5.09
CA LEU A 614 15.07 -20.64 -4.96
C LEU A 614 15.16 -19.81 -6.24
N ALA A 615 16.27 -19.88 -6.97
CA ALA A 615 16.40 -19.22 -8.28
C ALA A 615 15.53 -19.91 -9.35
N LEU A 616 15.47 -21.25 -9.35
CA LEU A 616 14.51 -22.06 -10.10
C LEU A 616 13.05 -21.77 -9.68
N ALA A 617 12.80 -21.21 -8.50
CA ALA A 617 11.49 -20.78 -8.03
C ALA A 617 11.17 -19.31 -8.36
N ARG A 618 12.13 -18.55 -8.89
CA ARG A 618 12.02 -17.11 -9.21
C ARG A 618 11.98 -16.79 -10.71
N SER A 619 12.42 -17.72 -11.57
CA SER A 619 12.17 -17.73 -13.01
C SER A 619 11.10 -18.74 -13.35
#